data_AF-A0A820BFB0-F1
#
_entry.id   AF-A0A820BFB0-F1
#
_cell.length_a   1.000
_cell.length_b   1.000
_cell.length_c   1.000
_cell.angle_alpha   90.00
_cell.angle_beta   90.00
_cell.angle_gamma   90.00
#
_symmetry.space_group_name_H-M   'P 1'
#
loop_
_entity.id
_entity.type
_entity.pdbx_description
1 polymer ?
#
loop_
_entity_poly.entity_id
_entity_poly.type
_entity_poly.pdbx_seq_one_letter_code
_entity_poly.pdbx_strand_id
1 'polypeptide(L)'
;MLSIVESNRNKPTLLLDTFRCIQDKMLNTTVYWKCENRSCPGRAIQYSFNPASMKKSHNHDADEMRCKKEEFPMKLKLLYNNFFLINLSTNN
;
A
#
# COMPACT_ATOMS: atom_id res chain seq x y z
N MET A 1 3.43 -5.95 -7.46
CA MET A 1 2.33 -6.15 -6.46
C MET A 1 1.97 -4.79 -5.88
N LEU A 2 0.69 -4.42 -5.80
CA LEU A 2 0.22 -3.08 -5.40
C LEU A 2 -0.86 -3.17 -4.31
N SER A 3 -0.61 -2.62 -3.12
CA SER A 3 -1.64 -2.43 -2.10
C SER A 3 -1.32 -1.24 -1.18
N ILE A 4 -2.35 -0.52 -0.74
CA ILE A 4 -2.21 0.52 0.28
C ILE A 4 -2.62 -0.11 1.61
N VAL A 5 -1.69 -0.13 2.56
CA VAL A 5 -1.87 -0.66 3.92
C VAL A 5 -1.81 0.47 4.94
N GLU A 6 -2.67 0.39 5.95
CA GLU A 6 -2.55 1.23 7.14
C GLU A 6 -1.46 0.63 8.03
N SER A 7 -0.36 1.35 8.21
CA SER A 7 0.66 0.91 9.19
C SER A 7 0.13 1.10 10.62
N ASN A 8 0.73 0.39 11.58
CA ASN A 8 0.43 0.50 13.02
C ASN A 8 0.58 1.93 13.60
N ARG A 9 1.11 2.88 12.83
CA ARG A 9 1.27 4.28 13.22
C ARG A 9 0.24 5.21 12.57
N ASN A 10 -0.86 4.67 12.02
CA ASN A 10 -1.89 5.39 11.26
C ASN A 10 -1.32 6.17 10.07
N LYS A 11 -0.18 5.73 9.53
CA LYS A 11 0.41 6.31 8.33
C LYS A 11 0.10 5.41 7.14
N PRO A 12 -0.50 5.94 6.06
CA PRO A 12 -0.73 5.17 4.85
C PRO A 12 0.61 4.77 4.25
N THR A 13 0.72 3.48 3.95
CA THR A 13 1.89 2.86 3.35
C THR A 13 1.49 2.16 2.07
N LEU A 14 2.16 2.49 0.97
CA LEU A 14 2.04 1.82 -0.30
C LEU A 14 3.05 0.68 -0.37
N LEU A 15 2.56 -0.54 -0.61
CA LEU A 15 3.36 -1.67 -1.04
C LEU A 15 3.37 -1.68 -2.57
N LEU A 16 4.54 -1.44 -3.18
CA LEU A 16 4.71 -1.43 -4.63
C LEU A 16 6.02 -2.16 -4.97
N ASP A 17 5.92 -3.18 -5.82
CA ASP A 17 7.07 -3.96 -6.32
C ASP A 17 8.03 -4.42 -5.22
N THR A 18 7.46 -5.01 -4.16
CA THR A 18 8.16 -5.49 -2.96
C THR A 18 8.88 -4.42 -2.12
N PHE A 19 8.64 -3.13 -2.41
CA PHE A 19 9.07 -2.00 -1.60
C PHE A 19 7.93 -1.38 -0.80
N ARG A 20 8.30 -0.81 0.36
CA ARG A 20 7.41 -0.02 1.20
C ARG A 20 7.66 1.47 0.96
N CYS A 21 6.60 2.17 0.57
CA CYS A 21 6.61 3.60 0.38
C CYS A 21 5.62 4.26 1.35
N ILE A 22 6.02 5.36 1.97
CA ILE A 22 5.14 6.19 2.80
C ILE A 22 4.66 7.39 1.99
N GLN A 23 3.48 7.90 2.32
CA GLN A 23 2.98 9.12 1.71
C GLN A 23 3.92 10.30 2.04
N ASP A 24 4.37 11.00 1.00
CA ASP A 24 5.19 12.20 1.12
C ASP A 24 4.29 13.44 1.15
N LYS A 25 3.44 13.57 0.13
CA LYS A 25 2.45 14.65 0.01
C LYS A 25 1.29 14.23 -0.88
N MET A 26 0.17 14.93 -0.74
CA MET A 26 -0.98 14.82 -1.64
C MET A 26 -1.25 16.20 -2.24
N LEU A 27 -1.40 16.26 -3.55
CA LEU A 27 -1.73 17.47 -4.30
C LEU A 27 -2.93 17.17 -5.19
N ASN A 28 -4.06 17.82 -4.93
CA ASN A 28 -5.34 17.54 -5.59
C ASN A 28 -5.67 16.04 -5.50
N THR A 29 -5.78 15.36 -6.64
CA THR A 29 -6.04 13.92 -6.74
C THR A 29 -4.75 13.09 -6.84
N THR A 30 -3.56 13.69 -6.73
CA THR A 30 -2.29 13.01 -6.90
C THR A 30 -1.60 12.77 -5.56
N VAL A 31 -1.29 11.51 -5.27
CA VAL A 31 -0.52 11.12 -4.08
C VAL A 31 0.91 10.82 -4.50
N TYR A 32 1.86 11.51 -3.85
CA TYR A 32 3.29 11.28 -4.02
C TYR A 32 3.79 10.42 -2.87
N TRP A 33 4.49 9.35 -3.24
CA TRP A 33 5.02 8.36 -2.32
C TRP A 33 6.54 8.38 -2.34
N LYS A 34 7.15 8.21 -1.17
CA LYS A 34 8.60 8.05 -1.02
C LYS A 34 8.92 6.74 -0.32
N CYS A 35 10.06 6.14 -0.65
CA CYS A 35 10.54 4.97 0.07
C CYS A 35 10.60 5.26 1.58
N GLU A 36 10.25 4.26 2.40
CA GLU A 36 10.38 4.37 3.86
C GLU A 36 11.86 4.53 4.29
N ASN A 37 12.79 3.91 3.55
CA ASN A 37 14.23 4.09 3.79
C ASN A 37 14.64 5.53 3.44
N ARG A 38 15.07 6.28 4.44
CA ARG A 38 15.40 7.71 4.32
C ARG A 38 16.54 7.99 3.34
N SER A 39 17.49 7.07 3.20
CA SER A 39 18.62 7.18 2.29
C SER A 39 18.28 6.71 0.86
N CYS A 40 17.06 6.23 0.64
CA CYS A 40 16.62 5.72 -0.63
C CYS A 40 15.94 6.81 -1.48
N PRO A 41 16.34 6.98 -2.74
CA PRO A 41 15.73 7.94 -3.64
C PRO A 41 14.40 7.44 -4.23
N GLY A 42 13.96 6.22 -3.92
CA GLY A 42 12.75 5.60 -4.47
C GLY A 42 11.52 6.49 -4.34
N ARG A 43 10.80 6.68 -5.45
CA ARG A 43 9.57 7.49 -5.51
C ARG A 43 8.53 6.79 -6.37
N ALA A 44 7.27 6.88 -5.94
CA ALA A 44 6.13 6.44 -6.72
C ALA A 44 5.04 7.53 -6.73
N ILE A 45 4.15 7.45 -7.70
CA ILE A 45 3.03 8.39 -7.85
C ILE A 45 1.74 7.62 -8.08
N GLN A 46 0.66 8.12 -7.51
CA GLN A 46 -0.68 7.60 -7.72
C GLN A 46 -1.59 8.74 -8.16
N TYR A 47 -2.30 8.55 -9.27
CA TYR A 47 -3.24 9.53 -9.81
C TYR A 47 -4.67 9.08 -9.56
N SER A 48 -5.41 9.81 -8.72
CA SER A 48 -6.81 9.51 -8.38
C SER A 48 -6.95 8.03 -7.96
N PHE A 49 -7.85 7.28 -8.61
CA PHE A 49 -8.09 5.87 -8.35
C PHE A 49 -7.18 4.92 -9.14
N ASN A 50 -6.23 5.46 -9.91
CA ASN A 50 -5.33 4.62 -10.71
C ASN A 50 -4.31 3.89 -9.83
N PRO A 51 -3.79 2.74 -10.30
CA PRO A 51 -2.63 2.08 -9.72
C PRO A 51 -1.46 3.04 -9.54
N ALA A 52 -0.74 2.93 -8.41
CA ALA A 52 0.50 3.67 -8.25
C ALA A 52 1.59 3.12 -9.19
N SER A 53 2.49 4.00 -9.64
CA SER A 53 3.60 3.64 -10.54
C SER A 53 4.91 4.22 -10.03
N MET A 54 5.99 3.45 -10.23
CA MET A 54 7.35 3.89 -9.88
C MET A 54 7.79 5.05 -10.79
N LYS A 55 8.39 6.08 -10.18
CA LYS A 55 8.97 7.25 -10.87
C LYS A 55 10.46 7.39 -10.65
N LYS A 56 10.98 6.85 -9.54
CA LYS A 56 12.42 6.78 -9.29
C LYS A 56 12.76 5.44 -8.63
N SER A 57 13.76 4.75 -9.16
CA SER A 57 14.17 3.43 -8.68
C SER A 57 14.79 3.48 -7.29
N HIS A 58 14.77 2.32 -6.62
CA HIS A 58 15.43 2.11 -5.33
C HIS A 58 16.93 1.86 -5.52
N ASN A 59 17.71 2.15 -4.48
CA ASN A 59 19.15 1.89 -4.40
C ASN A 59 19.49 0.84 -3.33
N HIS A 60 18.51 0.02 -2.95
CA HIS A 60 18.66 -1.05 -1.98
C HIS A 60 17.75 -2.21 -2.39
N ASP A 61 18.05 -3.39 -1.87
CA ASP A 61 17.23 -4.57 -2.10
C ASP A 61 15.88 -4.46 -1.40
N ALA A 62 14.89 -5.18 -1.94
CA ALA A 62 13.56 -5.24 -1.35
C ALA A 62 13.56 -6.07 -0.05
N ASP A 63 12.75 -5.65 0.92
CA ASP A 63 12.43 -6.45 2.11
C ASP A 63 11.11 -7.18 1.88
N GLU A 64 11.20 -8.27 1.11
CA GLU A 64 10.02 -9.04 0.72
C GLU A 64 9.26 -9.63 1.92
N MET A 65 9.99 -10.09 2.93
CA MET A 65 9.38 -10.71 4.11
C MET A 65 8.51 -9.70 4.85
N ARG A 66 8.99 -8.47 5.01
CA ARG A 66 8.22 -7.41 5.66
C ARG A 66 7.00 -7.00 4.83
N CYS A 67 7.14 -6.88 3.51
CA CYS A 67 6.00 -6.60 2.63
C CYS A 67 4.91 -7.68 2.72
N LYS A 68 5.30 -8.97 2.70
CA LYS A 68 4.36 -10.11 2.82
C LYS A 68 3.65 -10.12 4.18
N LYS A 69 4.37 -9.82 5.27
CA LYS A 69 3.80 -9.73 6.62
C LYS A 69 2.70 -8.67 6.74
N GLU A 70 2.82 -7.56 6.03
CA GLU A 70 1.84 -6.46 6.07
C GLU A 70 0.68 -6.67 5.09
N GLU A 71 0.92 -7.40 4.00
CA GLU A 71 -0.14 -7.78 3.06
C GLU A 71 -1.12 -8.79 3.67
N PHE A 72 -0.60 -9.81 4.37
CA PHE A 72 -1.39 -10.90 4.93
C PHE A 72 -2.58 -10.46 5.82
N PRO A 73 -2.42 -9.56 6.82
CA PRO A 73 -3.54 -9.11 7.63
C PRO A 73 -4.57 -8.31 6.82
N MET A 74 -4.17 -7.62 5.75
CA MET A 74 -5.12 -6.92 4.87
C MET A 74 -5.96 -7.92 4.07
N LYS A 75 -5.33 -8.96 3.50
CA LYS A 75 -6.04 -10.04 2.79
C LYS A 75 -7.06 -10.73 3.70
N LEU A 76 -6.69 -11.05 4.94
CA LEU A 76 -7.61 -11.66 5.90
C LEU A 76 -8.78 -10.72 6.27
N LYS A 77 -8.51 -9.44 6.54
CA LYS A 77 -9.56 -8.45 6.82
C LYS A 77 -10.55 -8.32 5.67
N LEU A 78 -10.06 -8.27 4.43
CA LEU A 78 -10.91 -8.19 3.23
C LEU A 78 -11.77 -9.45 3.07
N LEU A 79 -11.18 -10.64 3.26
CA LEU A 79 -11.91 -11.90 3.20
C LEU A 79 -13.01 -11.97 4.27
N TYR A 80 -12.70 -11.58 5.51
CA TYR A 80 -13.68 -11.56 6.61
C TYR A 80 -14.82 -10.57 6.33
N ASN A 81 -14.50 -9.34 5.91
CA ASN A 81 -15.51 -8.33 5.60
C ASN A 81 -16.41 -8.77 4.43
N ASN A 82 -15.83 -9.35 3.38
CA ASN A 82 -16.62 -9.86 2.25
C ASN A 82 -17.54 -11.01 2.69
N PHE A 83 -17.04 -11.96 3.49
CA PHE A 83 -17.88 -13.03 4.04
C PHE A 83 -19.03 -12.46 4.89
N PHE A 84 -18.77 -11.49 5.76
CA PHE A 84 -19.78 -10.86 6.60
C PHE A 84 -20.85 -10.12 5.77
N LEU A 85 -20.45 -9.34 4.76
CA LEU A 85 -21.37 -8.60 3.88
C LEU A 85 -22.25 -9.54 3.05
N ILE A 86 -21.70 -10.63 2.53
CA ILE A 86 -22.47 -11.64 1.80
C ILE A 86 -23.56 -12.22 2.70
N ASN A 87 -23.21 -12.63 3.92
CA ASN A 87 -24.17 -13.21 4.87
C ASN A 87 -25.23 -12.19 5.36
N LEU A 88 -24.94 -10.90 5.39
CA LEU A 88 -25.96 -9.86 5.66
C LEU A 88 -26.92 -9.68 4.49
N SER A 89 -26.46 -9.80 3.25
CA SER A 89 -27.28 -9.64 2.05
C SER A 89 -28.22 -10.82 1.76
N THR A 90 -27.90 -12.01 2.29
CA THR A 90 -28.70 -13.23 2.10
C THR A 90 -29.77 -13.46 3.17
N ASN A 91 -29.84 -12.61 4.20
CA ASN A 91 -30.81 -12.69 5.30
C ASN A 91 -32.00 -11.70 5.14
N ASN A 92 -32.22 -11.17 3.93
CA ASN A 92 -33.41 -10.38 3.55
C ASN A 92 -34.24 -11.11 2.50
#